data_AF-A0A022QTJ8-F1
#
_entry.id   AF-A0A022QTJ8-F1
#
_cell.length_a   1.000
_cell.length_b   1.000
_cell.length_c   1.000
_cell.angle_alpha   90.00
_cell.angle_beta   90.00
_cell.angle_gamma   90.00
#
_symmetry.space_group_name_H-M   'P 1'
#
loop_
_entity.id
_entity.type
_entity.pdbx_description
1 polymer ?
#
loop_
_entity_poly.entity_id
_entity_poly.type
_entity_poly.pdbx_seq_one_letter_code
_entity_poly.pdbx_strand_id
1 'polypeptide(L)'
;MEFFQKANSVRLISYKDKYLVAESDQETIIQIDQETITTQERSNKIKSSPSIWTVELVENKDNLIRLKSCYGTYLTASNSPFLPGVTGKKVVQKSPSDYCDPATEWEPLRDGMQVRLRSFWGNFLRPNGGLPPWRNSVTHDIPHRPNTRNKLLWDVLVVEKRDAVAFGNYSKFGRSRSRSFSASMIDSNQVRNVGARHEII
;
A
#
# COMPACT_ATOMS: atom_id res chain seq x y z
N MET A 1 7.58 0.61 -3.92
CA MET A 1 6.93 1.93 -3.94
C MET A 1 5.68 2.00 -4.80
N GLU A 2 5.64 1.30 -5.93
CA GLU A 2 4.45 1.21 -6.80
C GLU A 2 3.16 0.73 -6.09
N PHE A 3 3.29 -0.07 -5.03
CA PHE A 3 2.15 -0.62 -4.27
C PHE A 3 1.28 0.48 -3.65
N PHE A 4 1.90 1.46 -2.97
CA PHE A 4 1.19 2.59 -2.39
C PHE A 4 0.75 3.60 -3.45
N GLN A 5 1.36 3.61 -4.63
CA GLN A 5 0.91 4.43 -5.76
C GLN A 5 -0.39 3.88 -6.38
N LYS A 6 -0.60 2.57 -6.31
CA LYS A 6 -1.81 1.88 -6.81
C LYS A 6 -2.91 1.71 -5.76
N ALA A 7 -2.68 2.08 -4.51
CA ALA A 7 -3.65 1.96 -3.42
C ALA A 7 -4.21 3.32 -3.00
N ASN A 8 -5.53 3.44 -2.92
CA ASN A 8 -6.21 4.62 -2.37
C ASN A 8 -6.22 4.56 -0.83
N SER A 9 -6.48 3.37 -0.29
CA SER A 9 -6.49 3.13 1.15
C SER A 9 -5.95 1.74 1.50
N VAL A 10 -5.35 1.64 2.68
CA VAL A 10 -4.66 0.44 3.16
C VAL A 10 -4.93 0.18 4.64
N ARG A 11 -4.69 -1.05 5.07
CA ARG A 11 -4.43 -1.39 6.47
C ARG A 11 -2.98 -1.82 6.62
N LEU A 12 -2.38 -1.49 7.76
CA LEU A 12 -1.03 -1.91 8.12
C LEU A 12 -1.11 -2.93 9.23
N ILE A 13 -0.52 -4.10 9.02
CA ILE A 13 -0.55 -5.22 9.97
C ILE A 13 0.87 -5.48 10.43
N SER A 14 1.08 -5.49 11.75
CA SER A 14 2.37 -5.78 12.36
C SER A 14 2.71 -7.27 12.28
N TYR A 15 3.98 -7.62 12.53
CA TYR A 15 4.44 -9.01 12.67
C TYR A 15 3.71 -9.87 13.73
N LYS A 16 2.81 -9.27 14.52
CA LYS A 16 1.98 -9.94 15.54
C LYS A 16 0.51 -10.05 15.11
N ASP A 17 0.22 -9.88 13.83
CA ASP A 17 -1.13 -9.90 13.27
C ASP A 17 -2.07 -8.86 13.89
N LYS A 18 -1.50 -7.74 14.35
CA LYS A 18 -2.23 -6.58 14.88
C LYS A 18 -2.19 -5.41 13.92
N TYR A 19 -3.32 -4.74 13.76
CA TYR A 19 -3.48 -3.64 12.83
C TYR A 19 -3.14 -2.32 13.50
N LEU A 20 -2.59 -1.40 12.71
CA LEU A 20 -2.40 -0.01 13.10
C LEU A 20 -3.74 0.72 13.12
N VAL A 21 -4.10 1.30 14.27
CA VAL A 21 -5.39 1.95 14.50
C VAL A 21 -5.18 3.37 15.03
N ALA A 22 -5.93 4.31 14.46
CA ALA A 22 -6.09 5.66 14.98
C ALA A 22 -7.20 5.67 16.05
N GLU A 23 -6.92 6.18 17.25
CA GLU A 23 -7.93 6.27 18.30
C GLU A 23 -8.84 7.50 18.13
N SER A 24 -10.03 7.44 18.72
CA SER A 24 -11.03 8.53 18.63
C SER A 24 -10.62 9.82 19.34
N ASP A 25 -9.58 9.77 20.18
CA ASP A 25 -8.99 10.96 20.82
C ASP A 25 -8.24 11.87 19.84
N GLN A 26 -8.04 11.43 18.59
CA GLN A 26 -7.31 12.17 17.55
C GLN A 26 -5.87 12.51 17.92
N GLU A 27 -5.30 11.81 18.91
CA GLU A 27 -3.93 11.99 19.39
C GLU A 27 -3.16 10.66 19.37
N THR A 28 -3.82 9.56 19.75
CA THR A 28 -3.16 8.30 20.03
C THR A 28 -3.21 7.35 18.85
N ILE A 29 -2.12 6.60 18.66
CA ILE A 29 -2.01 5.53 17.65
C ILE A 29 -1.61 4.24 18.35
N ILE A 30 -2.40 3.20 18.14
CA ILE A 30 -2.21 1.89 18.78
C ILE A 30 -2.25 0.76 17.77
N GLN A 31 -1.95 -0.44 18.28
CA GLN A 31 -2.17 -1.69 17.57
C GLN A 31 -3.28 -2.51 18.25
N ILE A 32 -4.18 -3.07 17.45
CA ILE A 32 -5.33 -3.85 17.90
C ILE A 32 -5.40 -5.17 17.11
N ASP A 33 -5.87 -6.25 17.74
CA ASP A 33 -6.12 -7.51 17.04
C ASP A 33 -7.30 -7.43 16.05
N GLN A 34 -7.35 -8.39 15.12
CA GLN A 34 -8.39 -8.45 14.09
C GLN A 34 -9.81 -8.57 14.67
N GLU A 35 -9.98 -9.34 15.75
CA GLU A 35 -11.29 -9.57 16.36
C GLU A 35 -11.92 -8.27 16.88
N THR A 36 -11.15 -7.48 17.62
CA THR A 36 -11.60 -6.19 18.14
C THR A 36 -11.94 -5.23 17.00
N ILE A 37 -11.16 -5.24 15.92
CA ILE A 37 -11.43 -4.40 14.73
C ILE A 37 -12.75 -4.81 14.08
N THR A 38 -13.01 -6.10 13.87
CA THR A 38 -14.28 -6.53 13.27
C THR A 38 -15.49 -6.11 14.10
N THR A 39 -15.35 -6.09 15.42
CA THR A 39 -16.40 -5.59 16.33
C THR A 39 -16.63 -4.10 16.15
N GLN A 40 -15.54 -3.30 16.12
CA GLN A 40 -15.61 -1.86 15.92
C GLN A 40 -16.11 -1.49 14.50
N GLU A 41 -15.81 -2.31 13.50
CA GLU A 41 -16.28 -2.16 12.12
C GLU A 41 -17.75 -2.52 11.93
N ARG A 42 -18.33 -3.35 12.79
CA ARG A 42 -19.80 -3.54 12.79
C ARG A 42 -20.52 -2.31 13.31
N SER A 43 -19.92 -1.57 14.24
CA SER A 43 -20.49 -0.32 14.75
C SER A 43 -20.25 0.89 13.84
N ASN A 44 -19.18 0.88 13.05
CA ASN A 44 -18.80 2.00 12.18
C ASN A 44 -19.08 1.67 10.70
N LYS A 45 -19.29 2.69 9.87
CA LYS A 45 -19.25 2.47 8.41
C LYS A 45 -17.84 2.03 8.02
N ILE A 46 -17.71 0.99 7.19
CA ILE A 46 -16.40 0.42 6.78
C ILE A 46 -15.42 1.51 6.32
N LYS A 47 -15.88 2.49 5.51
CA LYS A 47 -15.04 3.60 5.02
C LYS A 47 -14.52 4.54 6.11
N SER A 48 -15.10 4.50 7.30
CA SER A 48 -14.71 5.29 8.48
C SER A 48 -14.04 4.43 9.55
N SER A 49 -13.60 3.21 9.21
CA SER A 49 -12.89 2.34 10.15
C SER A 49 -11.57 2.98 10.59
N PRO A 50 -11.28 3.01 11.90
CA PRO A 50 -10.05 3.61 12.44
C PRO A 50 -8.77 2.83 12.08
N SER A 51 -8.92 1.62 11.52
CA SER A 51 -7.81 0.80 11.01
C SER A 51 -7.45 1.08 9.54
N ILE A 52 -8.27 1.86 8.84
CA ILE A 52 -8.07 2.19 7.42
C ILE A 52 -7.35 3.53 7.32
N TRP A 53 -6.25 3.51 6.56
CA TRP A 53 -5.43 4.68 6.29
C TRP A 53 -5.55 5.05 4.82
N THR A 54 -6.01 6.27 4.55
CA THR A 54 -6.00 6.83 3.18
C THR A 54 -4.56 7.20 2.84
N VAL A 55 -4.10 6.74 1.68
CA VAL A 55 -2.76 7.01 1.19
C VAL A 55 -2.81 8.30 0.38
N GLU A 56 -2.07 9.32 0.81
CA GLU A 56 -1.87 10.55 0.05
C GLU A 56 -0.42 10.57 -0.45
N LEU A 57 -0.23 10.83 -1.74
CA LEU A 57 1.11 10.96 -2.33
C LEU A 57 1.62 12.39 -2.10
N VAL A 58 2.89 12.53 -1.72
CA VAL A 58 3.48 13.85 -1.51
C VAL A 58 3.88 14.43 -2.87
N GLU A 59 3.39 15.63 -3.18
CA GLU A 59 3.74 16.33 -4.43
C GLU A 59 5.26 16.51 -4.56
N ASN A 60 5.78 16.24 -5.76
CA ASN A 60 7.20 16.34 -6.09
C ASN A 60 8.13 15.39 -5.31
N LYS A 61 7.57 14.40 -4.59
CA LYS A 61 8.34 13.38 -3.85
C LYS A 61 7.70 12.00 -4.03
N ASP A 62 7.97 11.37 -5.17
CA ASP A 62 7.35 10.08 -5.56
C ASP A 62 7.65 8.91 -4.62
N ASN A 63 8.64 9.07 -3.74
CA ASN A 63 9.02 8.09 -2.73
C ASN A 63 8.37 8.33 -1.35
N LEU A 64 7.62 9.40 -1.14
CA LEU A 64 7.00 9.71 0.15
C LEU A 64 5.48 9.61 0.08
N ILE A 65 4.91 9.13 1.18
CA ILE A 65 3.47 9.06 1.38
C ILE A 65 3.08 9.71 2.70
N ARG A 66 1.82 10.14 2.79
CA ARG A 66 1.14 10.47 4.03
C ARG A 66 0.01 9.47 4.24
N LEU A 67 -0.19 9.08 5.50
CA LEU A 67 -1.23 8.15 5.89
C LEU A 67 -2.24 8.91 6.74
N LYS A 68 -3.45 9.08 6.20
CA LYS A 68 -4.53 9.84 6.81
C LYS A 68 -5.55 8.89 7.44
N SER A 69 -5.89 9.15 8.70
CA SER A 69 -6.89 8.39 9.45
C SER A 69 -8.32 8.75 9.02
N CYS A 70 -9.30 8.01 9.51
CA CYS A 70 -10.72 8.35 9.33
C CYS A 70 -11.14 9.66 10.01
N TYR A 71 -10.33 10.20 10.92
CA TYR A 71 -10.56 11.48 11.60
C TYR A 71 -9.96 12.67 10.84
N GLY A 72 -9.30 12.44 9.70
CA GLY A 72 -8.63 13.49 8.93
C GLY A 72 -7.28 13.92 9.50
N THR A 73 -6.77 13.22 10.52
CA THR A 73 -5.43 13.38 11.09
C THR A 73 -4.42 12.50 10.36
N TYR A 74 -3.13 12.79 10.51
CA TYR A 74 -2.05 12.04 9.87
C TYR A 74 -1.23 11.24 10.87
N LEU A 75 -0.79 10.06 10.44
CA LEU A 75 0.25 9.27 11.11
C LEU A 75 1.52 10.11 11.16
N THR A 76 1.89 10.58 12.35
CA THR A 76 2.97 11.54 12.53
C THR A 76 4.04 10.98 13.45
N ALA A 77 5.29 10.96 12.99
CA ALA A 77 6.41 10.67 13.87
C ALA A 77 6.66 11.93 14.73
N SER A 78 6.68 11.82 16.05
CA SER A 78 6.94 12.94 16.95
C SER A 78 8.39 12.92 17.42
N ASN A 79 8.98 14.09 17.71
CA ASN A 79 10.28 14.12 18.37
C ASN A 79 10.21 13.83 19.88
N SER A 80 9.00 13.67 20.44
CA SER A 80 8.80 13.40 21.85
C SER A 80 9.20 11.97 22.23
N PRO A 81 9.96 11.77 23.33
CA PRO A 81 10.32 10.43 23.81
C PRO A 81 9.06 9.64 24.22
N PHE A 82 9.08 8.33 24.00
CA PHE A 82 7.96 7.45 24.38
C PHE A 82 7.92 7.20 25.89
N LEU A 83 9.03 6.73 26.46
CA LEU A 83 9.22 6.52 27.90
C LEU A 83 10.63 6.97 28.31
N PRO A 84 10.85 7.34 29.58
CA PRO A 84 12.19 7.55 30.11
C PRO A 84 13.06 6.30 29.94
N GLY A 85 14.29 6.46 29.44
CA GLY A 85 15.26 5.36 29.33
C GLY A 85 15.07 4.40 28.14
N VAL A 86 14.08 4.63 27.26
CA VAL A 86 13.95 3.89 25.98
C VAL A 86 14.28 4.80 24.79
N THR A 87 14.77 4.21 23.70
CA THR A 87 15.18 4.97 22.49
C THR A 87 14.01 5.38 21.59
N GLY A 88 12.87 4.68 21.71
CA GLY A 88 11.71 4.91 20.86
C GLY A 88 11.05 6.26 21.13
N LYS A 89 10.64 6.92 20.04
CA LYS A 89 9.89 8.18 20.07
C LYS A 89 8.42 7.95 19.71
N LYS A 90 7.55 8.82 20.19
CA LYS A 90 6.09 8.68 19.99
C LYS A 90 5.70 8.78 18.53
N VAL A 91 4.70 8.02 18.15
CA VAL A 91 3.95 8.17 16.91
C VAL A 91 2.53 8.59 17.31
N VAL A 92 2.07 9.69 16.74
CA VAL A 92 0.84 10.37 17.16
C VAL A 92 -0.01 10.72 15.95
N GLN A 93 -1.29 10.96 16.20
CA GLN A 93 -2.16 11.62 15.26
C GLN A 93 -1.91 13.13 15.35
N LYS A 94 -1.79 13.78 14.21
CA LYS A 94 -1.70 15.24 14.14
C LYS A 94 -2.67 15.76 13.09
N SER A 95 -3.38 16.83 13.42
CA SER A 95 -4.21 17.53 12.45
C SER A 95 -3.33 18.10 11.32
N PRO A 96 -3.88 18.28 10.12
CA PRO A 96 -3.25 19.12 9.11
C PRO A 96 -3.24 20.57 9.59
N SER A 97 -2.25 20.95 10.41
CA SER A 97 -1.89 22.35 10.55
C SER A 97 -1.31 22.82 9.23
N ASP A 98 -1.62 24.05 8.81
CA ASP A 98 -1.33 24.58 7.47
C ASP A 98 0.04 24.16 6.91
N TYR A 99 -0.06 23.36 5.84
CA TYR A 99 0.97 22.89 4.91
C TYR A 99 2.22 22.16 5.46
N CYS A 100 2.29 20.87 5.10
CA CYS A 100 3.53 20.13 4.83
C CYS A 100 4.49 19.95 6.01
N ASP A 101 4.00 19.43 7.15
CA ASP A 101 4.90 18.96 8.20
C ASP A 101 5.64 17.69 7.74
N PRO A 102 6.98 17.71 7.58
CA PRO A 102 7.74 16.53 7.16
C PRO A 102 7.60 15.36 8.14
N ALA A 103 7.21 15.61 9.39
CA ALA A 103 6.94 14.58 10.39
C ALA A 103 5.77 13.66 10.02
N THR A 104 4.89 14.09 9.11
CA THR A 104 3.76 13.31 8.57
C THR A 104 4.15 12.45 7.37
N GLU A 105 5.34 12.68 6.81
CA GLU A 105 5.83 12.01 5.62
C GLU A 105 6.57 10.73 5.99
N TRP A 106 6.21 9.64 5.31
CA TRP A 106 6.81 8.34 5.48
C TRP A 106 7.34 7.84 4.15
N GLU A 107 8.52 7.24 4.18
CA GLU A 107 9.10 6.54 3.03
C GLU A 107 8.92 5.03 3.21
N PRO A 108 8.09 4.38 2.39
CA PRO A 108 7.97 2.93 2.37
C PRO A 108 9.19 2.26 1.71
N LEU A 109 9.92 1.48 2.49
CA LEU A 109 11.00 0.63 2.00
C LEU A 109 10.49 -0.81 1.89
N ARG A 110 10.47 -1.36 0.67
CA ARG A 110 10.01 -2.73 0.43
C ARG A 110 11.04 -3.73 0.93
N ASP A 111 10.55 -4.75 1.63
CA ASP A 111 11.34 -5.86 2.16
C ASP A 111 10.56 -7.16 1.89
N GLY A 112 10.84 -7.80 0.75
CA GLY A 112 10.06 -8.93 0.25
C GLY A 112 8.59 -8.56 -0.04
N MET A 113 7.66 -9.17 0.70
CA MET A 113 6.22 -8.90 0.65
C MET A 113 5.75 -7.85 1.68
N GLN A 114 6.63 -7.46 2.60
CA GLN A 114 6.37 -6.51 3.66
C GLN A 114 7.03 -5.16 3.37
N VAL A 115 6.72 -4.17 4.20
CA VAL A 115 7.34 -2.84 4.12
C VAL A 115 7.83 -2.37 5.48
N ARG A 116 8.86 -1.53 5.45
CA ARG A 116 9.28 -0.69 6.58
C ARG A 116 8.93 0.75 6.25
N LEU A 117 8.29 1.46 7.17
CA LEU A 117 7.96 2.87 6.99
C LEU A 117 9.03 3.71 7.70
N ARG A 118 9.86 4.41 6.92
CA ARG A 118 10.90 5.31 7.43
C ARG A 118 10.31 6.70 7.64
N SER A 119 10.49 7.27 8.83
CA SER A 119 10.11 8.65 9.13
C SER A 119 11.13 9.64 8.58
N PHE A 120 10.78 10.92 8.56
CA PHE A 120 11.68 12.01 8.21
C PHE A 120 13.03 12.00 8.97
N TRP A 121 13.05 11.53 10.23
CA TRP A 121 14.28 11.43 11.03
C TRP A 121 15.13 10.18 10.73
N GLY A 122 14.75 9.36 9.76
CA GLY A 122 15.45 8.11 9.43
C GLY A 122 15.13 6.93 10.36
N ASN A 123 14.19 7.12 11.31
CA ASN A 123 13.69 6.07 12.19
C ASN A 123 12.61 5.24 11.47
N PHE A 124 12.25 4.08 12.02
CA PHE A 124 11.24 3.21 11.43
C PHE A 124 10.02 3.03 12.33
N LEU A 125 8.84 2.98 11.72
CA LEU A 125 7.59 2.66 12.41
C LEU A 125 7.70 1.28 13.07
N ARG A 126 7.44 1.24 14.37
CA ARG A 126 7.67 0.08 15.22
C ARG A 126 6.46 -0.16 16.14
N PRO A 127 5.77 -1.31 15.99
CA PRO A 127 4.82 -1.77 16.99
C PRO A 127 5.58 -2.22 18.24
N ASN A 128 5.13 -1.75 19.39
CA ASN A 128 5.68 -2.20 20.67
C ASN A 128 5.00 -3.47 21.16
N GLY A 129 5.54 -4.02 22.23
CA GLY A 129 4.94 -5.08 23.01
C GLY A 129 5.28 -4.85 24.48
N GLY A 130 5.24 -5.92 25.28
CA GLY A 130 5.57 -5.84 26.70
C GLY A 130 4.34 -5.65 27.56
N LEU A 131 4.51 -5.01 28.71
CA LEU A 131 3.47 -4.91 29.72
C LEU A 131 2.46 -3.80 29.42
N PRO A 132 1.20 -3.96 29.86
CA PRO A 132 0.26 -2.85 29.95
C PRO A 132 0.86 -1.67 30.75
N PRO A 133 0.58 -0.41 30.39
CA PRO A 133 -0.34 0.05 29.32
C PRO A 133 0.32 0.13 27.93
N TRP A 134 1.64 -0.02 27.83
CA TRP A 134 2.41 0.28 26.62
C TRP A 134 2.39 -0.81 25.54
N ARG A 135 1.89 -2.00 25.89
CA ARG A 135 1.91 -3.20 25.02
C ARG A 135 1.32 -2.99 23.63
N ASN A 136 0.38 -2.05 23.49
CA ASN A 136 -0.30 -1.76 22.23
C ASN A 136 0.17 -0.44 21.60
N SER A 137 1.17 0.23 22.17
CA SER A 137 1.69 1.47 21.61
C SER A 137 2.45 1.25 20.30
N VAL A 138 2.61 2.33 19.54
CA VAL A 138 3.43 2.39 18.34
C VAL A 138 4.43 3.54 18.49
N THR A 139 5.66 3.30 18.07
CA THR A 139 6.77 4.25 18.16
C THR A 139 7.53 4.31 16.84
N HIS A 140 8.45 5.25 16.69
CA HIS A 140 9.48 5.17 15.67
C HIS A 140 10.86 5.13 16.30
N ASP A 141 11.69 4.21 15.83
CA ASP A 141 12.99 3.88 16.45
C ASP A 141 13.94 3.29 15.40
N ILE A 142 15.24 3.35 15.68
CA ILE A 142 16.26 2.64 14.89
C ILE A 142 16.69 1.41 15.70
N PRO A 143 16.41 0.18 15.23
CA PRO A 143 16.81 -1.01 15.95
C PRO A 143 18.33 -1.09 15.98
N HIS A 144 18.91 -0.95 17.18
CA HIS A 144 20.34 -1.10 17.43
C HIS A 144 20.83 -2.55 17.19
N ARG A 145 19.92 -3.54 17.17
CA ARG A 145 20.26 -4.96 16.96
C ARG A 145 19.68 -5.49 15.65
N PRO A 146 20.43 -6.30 14.88
CA PRO A 146 19.94 -6.91 13.63
C PRO A 146 18.65 -7.71 13.83
N ASN A 147 18.56 -8.49 14.92
CA ASN A 147 17.42 -9.37 15.21
C ASN A 147 16.12 -8.62 15.52
N THR A 148 16.18 -7.31 15.76
CA THR A 148 14.99 -6.48 15.96
C THR A 148 14.46 -5.84 14.67
N ARG A 149 15.15 -6.00 13.53
CA ARG A 149 14.69 -5.46 12.23
C ARG A 149 13.38 -6.07 11.75
N ASN A 150 13.15 -7.35 12.01
CA ASN A 150 11.90 -8.02 11.64
C ASN A 150 10.68 -7.41 12.36
N LYS A 151 10.89 -6.77 13.52
CA LYS A 151 9.82 -6.09 14.27
C LYS A 151 9.36 -4.79 13.62
N LEU A 152 10.08 -4.30 12.61
CA LEU A 152 9.73 -3.10 11.86
C LEU A 152 8.91 -3.40 10.59
N LEU A 153 8.72 -4.68 10.28
CA LEU A 153 8.02 -5.11 9.09
C LEU A 153 6.51 -4.99 9.31
N TRP A 154 5.85 -4.44 8.31
CA TRP A 154 4.41 -4.29 8.23
C TRP A 154 3.91 -4.94 6.94
N ASP A 155 2.90 -5.79 7.06
CA ASP A 155 2.10 -6.22 5.93
C ASP A 155 1.13 -5.12 5.54
N VAL A 156 0.94 -4.94 4.23
CA VAL A 156 0.05 -3.92 3.70
C VAL A 156 -1.13 -4.58 3.01
N LEU A 157 -2.32 -4.43 3.58
CA LEU A 157 -3.56 -4.91 3.01
C LEU A 157 -4.23 -3.77 2.25
N VAL A 158 -4.38 -3.89 0.93
CA VAL A 158 -5.11 -2.89 0.13
C VAL A 158 -6.61 -3.03 0.40
N VAL A 159 -7.23 -1.93 0.81
CA VAL A 159 -8.69 -1.87 0.98
C VAL A 159 -9.35 -1.34 -0.28
N GLU A 160 -8.79 -0.29 -0.86
CA GLU A 160 -9.28 0.32 -2.10
C GLU A 160 -8.10 0.60 -3.03
N LYS A 161 -8.21 0.19 -4.29
CA LYS A 161 -7.21 0.47 -5.32
C LYS A 161 -7.49 1.84 -5.92
N ARG A 162 -6.45 2.56 -6.34
CA ARG A 162 -6.61 3.73 -7.20
C ARG A 162 -6.97 3.25 -8.60
N ASP A 163 -8.00 3.84 -9.19
CA ASP A 163 -8.35 3.56 -10.58
C ASP A 163 -7.21 3.98 -11.50
N ALA A 164 -6.91 3.16 -12.50
CA ALA A 164 -5.84 3.41 -13.47
C ALA A 164 -6.14 4.58 -14.45
N VAL A 165 -7.16 5.41 -14.16
CA VAL A 165 -7.73 6.39 -15.09
C VAL A 165 -7.46 7.81 -14.62
N ALA A 166 -6.18 8.18 -14.50
CA ALA A 166 -5.80 9.60 -14.32
C ALA A 166 -4.43 9.99 -14.91
N PHE A 167 -3.69 9.06 -15.51
CA PHE A 167 -2.44 9.36 -16.23
C PHE A 167 -2.50 8.80 -17.64
N GLY A 168 -3.19 9.50 -18.54
CA GLY A 168 -3.30 9.05 -19.93
C GLY A 168 -4.25 9.84 -20.84
N ASN A 169 -4.50 11.13 -20.59
CA ASN A 169 -5.22 12.00 -21.54
C ASN A 169 -4.25 12.71 -22.53
N TYR A 170 -3.25 12.00 -23.04
CA TYR A 170 -2.42 12.45 -24.17
C TYR A 170 -2.15 11.31 -25.16
N SER A 171 -3.23 10.76 -25.74
CA SER A 171 -3.17 10.18 -27.08
C SER A 171 -4.57 10.17 -27.72
N LYS A 172 -5.22 11.35 -27.78
CA LYS A 172 -6.18 11.64 -28.85
C LYS A 172 -5.40 12.11 -30.09
N PHE A 173 -4.70 11.17 -30.74
CA PHE A 173 -4.48 11.27 -32.17
C PHE A 173 -4.88 9.92 -32.75
N GLY A 174 -5.96 9.97 -33.52
CA GLY A 174 -6.70 8.80 -33.93
C GLY A 174 -5.91 7.87 -34.82
N ARG A 175 -6.38 6.63 -34.88
CA ARG A 175 -6.43 5.94 -36.17
C ARG A 175 -7.70 5.13 -36.24
N SER A 176 -8.34 5.34 -37.39
CA SER A 176 -9.68 4.95 -37.76
C SER A 176 -9.96 3.46 -37.59
N ARG A 177 -11.23 3.19 -37.31
CA ARG A 177 -11.88 1.91 -37.57
C ARG A 177 -11.54 1.41 -38.97
N SER A 178 -10.90 0.25 -39.06
CA SER A 178 -11.03 -0.62 -40.22
C SER A 178 -11.71 -1.90 -39.74
N ARG A 179 -12.97 -2.06 -40.17
CA ARG A 179 -13.70 -3.32 -40.12
C ARG A 179 -13.28 -4.19 -41.31
N SER A 180 -13.52 -5.49 -41.13
CA SER A 180 -13.67 -6.54 -42.16
C SER A 180 -12.34 -7.17 -42.62
N PHE A 181 -12.23 -8.46 -42.95
CA PHE A 181 -13.20 -9.51 -43.28
C PHE A 181 -12.62 -10.87 -42.85
N SER A 182 -13.47 -11.80 -42.41
CA SER A 182 -13.11 -13.22 -42.22
C SER A 182 -13.26 -13.94 -43.57
N ALA A 183 -12.27 -14.77 -43.95
CA ALA A 183 -12.40 -15.69 -45.08
C ALA A 183 -11.55 -16.94 -44.83
N SER A 184 -12.23 -18.05 -44.56
CA SER A 184 -11.71 -19.41 -44.65
C SER A 184 -12.00 -19.98 -46.04
N MET A 185 -10.96 -20.46 -46.74
CA MET A 185 -11.04 -21.36 -47.90
C MET A 185 -10.03 -22.48 -47.60
N ILE A 186 -10.43 -23.72 -47.30
CA ILE A 186 -10.84 -24.79 -48.23
C ILE A 186 -10.06 -24.73 -49.55
N ASP A 187 -8.99 -25.52 -49.62
CA ASP A 187 -8.35 -25.90 -50.87
C ASP A 187 -8.64 -27.38 -51.11
N SER A 188 -9.42 -27.67 -52.16
CA SER A 188 -9.56 -29.01 -52.71
C SER A 188 -9.83 -28.95 -54.21
N ASN A 189 -9.05 -29.76 -54.93
CA ASN A 189 -9.22 -30.32 -56.28
C ASN A 189 -8.94 -29.46 -57.52
N GLN A 190 -7.89 -29.86 -58.26
CA GLN A 190 -7.91 -30.35 -59.67
C GLN A 190 -6.59 -31.14 -59.85
N VAL A 191 -6.49 -32.47 -60.04
CA VAL A 191 -6.97 -33.40 -61.08
C VAL A 191 -6.48 -33.10 -62.50
N ARG A 192 -5.76 -34.11 -63.04
CA ARG A 192 -5.46 -34.47 -64.44
C ARG A 192 -4.35 -33.72 -65.18
N ASN A 193 -3.27 -34.45 -65.46
CA ASN A 193 -2.67 -34.40 -66.79
C ASN A 193 -2.56 -35.83 -67.35
N VAL A 194 -2.91 -35.97 -68.63
CA VAL A 194 -3.07 -37.23 -69.38
C VAL A 194 -1.95 -37.38 -70.39
N GLY A 195 -1.45 -38.60 -70.53
CA GLY A 195 -0.78 -39.13 -71.73
C GLY A 195 0.75 -39.07 -71.69
N ALA A 196 1.50 -40.00 -72.28
CA ALA A 196 1.24 -41.30 -72.88
C ALA A 196 2.62 -41.92 -73.24
N ARG A 197 2.65 -43.24 -73.44
CA ARG A 197 3.67 -44.03 -74.20
C ARG A 197 4.98 -44.36 -73.46
N HIS A 198 5.63 -45.51 -73.61
CA HIS A 198 5.45 -46.79 -74.32
C HIS A 198 6.44 -47.80 -73.69
N GLU A 199 6.09 -49.09 -73.68
CA GLU A 199 6.88 -50.35 -73.85
C GLU A 199 8.34 -50.46 -73.33
N ILE A 200 8.80 -51.61 -72.83
CA ILE A 200 9.30 -52.75 -73.64
C ILE A 200 9.58 -53.95 -72.70
N ILE A 201 9.11 -55.13 -73.15
CA ILE A 201 9.53 -56.54 -72.95
C ILE A 201 9.65 -57.08 -71.51
#